data_AF-A0A6P0SUI3-F1
#
_entry.id   AF-A0A6P0SUI3-F1
#
_cell.length_a   1.000
_cell.length_b   1.000
_cell.length_c   1.000
_cell.angle_alpha   90.00
_cell.angle_beta   90.00
_cell.angle_gamma   90.00
#
_symmetry.space_group_name_H-M   'P 1'
#
loop_
_entity.id
_entity.type
_entity.pdbx_description
1 polymer ?
#
loop_
_entity_poly.entity_id
_entity_poly.type
_entity_poly.pdbx_seq_one_letter_code
_entity_poly.pdbx_strand_id
1 'polypeptide(L)'
;MMKSETLGIAALNSRLKWVELYLDDKQIADILWLAVQISEVEETSLKETPVEDSQTVIETKTKTPPDSKLTPPIKSGSSSPTASADLPPSSPHNLKQESGSSSPTASADLPPSSPHNSKDKTVSEGIPFQAPAAPPLRQTLALARALRPLMRKVPSQTKTVIDEEETVSQIVEKKIWTPVLKPTPERWLDLALVVEESRSTVIWQEIIAEFQRLTELQGAFRDVRTWGLKTDHDGVIKLFPQGNFSANKQGFRSPKELLDPAGRRLILLISDCISPIWRQGKIHQLLKRWSNNGPVAILQLLPERLWGRTALGAGFPIQLSALVPGVANSQLVVDGLPVWTEVDLANSLTLPVVTLEPDSLKQWSRVVAGVGNTQTAGILLELSLVASLAQASPTAQKELSAVELVKRFRTTASPTARRLAGLMATVPVSLPVVYLIQETLLPESMQVHVAEVFMSGLLQPVSSQKEIVQYEFVEGVRDLLVDSVPIPDVDAVLEAVSQYIARKLGIYIKNFTALLSADFKWDKATQQQIMPFAQITTQVLHRLGGEYAALAEHLERISSHSSDASIDIEL
;
A
#
# COMPACT_ATOMS: atom_id res chain seq x y z
N MET A 1 -30.90 48.55 2.28
CA MET A 1 -29.42 48.64 2.35
C MET A 1 -28.98 48.17 3.73
N MET A 2 -29.03 46.85 3.96
CA MET A 2 -28.46 46.21 5.15
C MET A 2 -27.30 45.36 4.67
N LYS A 3 -26.09 45.72 5.11
CA LYS A 3 -24.84 45.11 4.69
C LYS A 3 -24.80 43.66 5.17
N SER A 4 -24.52 42.76 4.23
CA SER A 4 -24.07 41.39 4.47
C SER A 4 -22.80 41.44 5.34
N GLU A 5 -22.93 41.16 6.63
CA GLU A 5 -21.77 40.93 7.50
C GLU A 5 -21.22 39.54 7.19
N THR A 6 -20.06 39.51 6.54
CA THR A 6 -19.24 38.33 6.34
C THR A 6 -18.84 37.76 7.71
N LEU A 7 -19.35 36.57 8.03
CA LEU A 7 -19.06 35.84 9.26
C LEU A 7 -17.60 35.34 9.25
N GLY A 8 -16.66 36.20 9.63
CA GLY A 8 -15.24 35.84 9.74
C GLY A 8 -14.92 35.12 11.05
N ILE A 9 -13.88 34.28 11.04
CA ILE A 9 -13.38 33.48 12.18
C ILE A 9 -13.15 34.34 13.45
N ALA A 10 -12.77 35.62 13.28
CA ALA A 10 -12.59 36.57 14.37
C ALA A 10 -13.89 36.92 15.11
N ALA A 11 -15.03 36.97 14.42
CA ALA A 11 -16.33 37.24 15.03
C ALA A 11 -16.85 36.00 15.80
N LEU A 12 -16.55 34.80 15.31
CA LEU A 12 -16.85 33.53 15.98
C LEU A 12 -16.05 33.37 17.27
N ASN A 13 -14.73 33.61 17.22
CA ASN A 13 -13.86 33.54 18.40
C ASN A 13 -14.28 34.57 19.48
N SER A 14 -14.69 35.77 19.04
CA SER A 14 -15.21 36.80 19.95
C SER A 14 -16.50 36.35 20.65
N ARG A 15 -17.44 35.69 19.95
CA ARG A 15 -18.67 35.17 20.55
C ARG A 15 -18.44 33.95 21.45
N LEU A 16 -17.49 33.09 21.15
CA LEU A 16 -17.16 31.92 21.98
C LEU A 16 -16.55 32.32 23.33
N LYS A 17 -15.76 33.41 23.37
CA LYS A 17 -15.25 33.99 24.63
C LYS A 17 -16.36 34.54 25.53
N TRP A 18 -17.47 35.01 24.98
CA TRP A 18 -18.64 35.43 25.77
C TRP A 18 -19.37 34.28 26.48
N VAL A 19 -19.09 33.03 26.08
CA VAL A 19 -19.68 31.82 26.68
C VAL A 19 -18.66 31.08 27.56
N GLU A 20 -17.55 31.74 27.94
CA GLU A 20 -16.44 31.17 28.74
C GLU A 20 -15.83 29.87 28.18
N LEU A 21 -16.02 29.60 26.88
CA LEU A 21 -15.38 28.48 26.20
C LEU A 21 -14.05 28.94 25.59
N TYR A 22 -12.96 28.66 26.29
CA TYR A 22 -11.60 28.89 25.80
C TYR A 22 -11.19 27.73 24.88
N LEU A 23 -11.49 27.87 23.60
CA LEU A 23 -11.09 26.92 22.56
C LEU A 23 -9.88 27.45 21.80
N ASP A 24 -8.92 26.57 21.53
CA ASP A 24 -7.80 26.91 20.65
C ASP A 24 -8.23 26.90 19.17
N ASP A 25 -7.41 27.49 18.29
CA ASP A 25 -7.72 27.63 16.87
C ASP A 25 -7.97 26.28 16.17
N LYS A 26 -7.36 25.20 16.67
CA LYS A 26 -7.50 23.85 16.13
C LYS A 26 -8.83 23.23 16.54
N GLN A 27 -9.25 23.43 17.78
CA GLN A 27 -10.55 22.99 18.29
C GLN A 27 -11.70 23.73 17.61
N ILE A 28 -11.53 25.02 17.30
CA ILE A 28 -12.51 25.78 16.52
C ILE A 28 -12.62 25.19 15.09
N ALA A 29 -11.51 24.85 14.46
CA ALA A 29 -11.50 24.22 13.15
C ALA A 29 -12.18 22.84 13.16
N ASP A 30 -11.92 22.01 14.17
CA ASP A 30 -12.53 20.68 14.32
C ASP A 30 -14.05 20.77 14.52
N ILE A 31 -14.54 21.75 15.30
CA ILE A 31 -15.97 21.97 15.52
C ILE A 31 -16.66 22.44 14.22
N LEU A 32 -16.04 23.37 13.49
CA LEU A 32 -16.58 23.83 12.20
C LEU A 32 -16.61 22.70 11.17
N TRP A 33 -15.58 21.87 11.13
CA TRP A 33 -15.53 20.69 10.28
C TRP A 33 -16.62 19.68 10.64
N LEU A 34 -16.82 19.40 11.94
CA LEU A 34 -17.89 18.52 12.43
C LEU A 34 -19.29 19.05 12.08
N ALA A 35 -19.53 20.36 12.20
CA ALA A 35 -20.82 20.97 11.87
C ALA A 35 -21.17 20.85 10.38
N VAL A 36 -20.16 20.98 9.49
CA VAL A 36 -20.34 20.77 8.04
C VAL A 36 -20.65 19.31 7.75
N GLN A 37 -19.93 18.37 8.37
CA GLN A 37 -20.16 16.94 8.16
C GLN A 37 -21.52 16.46 8.68
N ILE A 38 -22.01 17.01 9.79
CA ILE A 38 -23.35 16.70 10.32
C ILE A 38 -24.44 17.23 9.37
N SER A 39 -24.24 18.42 8.78
CA SER A 39 -25.21 19.02 7.85
C SER A 39 -25.30 18.24 6.52
N GLU A 40 -24.18 17.70 6.02
CA GLU A 40 -24.16 16.83 4.83
C GLU A 40 -24.91 15.50 5.05
N VAL A 41 -24.91 15.00 6.29
CA VAL A 41 -25.64 13.77 6.68
C VAL A 41 -27.16 14.01 6.79
N GLU A 42 -27.58 15.22 7.20
CA GLU A 42 -29.01 15.58 7.23
C GLU A 42 -29.57 15.88 5.83
N GLU A 43 -28.82 16.52 4.94
CA GLU A 43 -29.25 16.77 3.55
C GLU A 43 -29.40 15.48 2.73
N THR A 44 -28.64 14.43 3.07
CA THR A 44 -28.73 13.12 2.40
C THR A 44 -29.90 12.26 2.90
N SER A 45 -30.45 12.51 4.09
CA SER A 45 -31.63 11.79 4.62
C SER A 45 -32.98 12.33 4.12
N LEU A 46 -33.05 13.51 3.49
CA LEU A 46 -34.33 14.15 3.11
C LEU A 46 -34.76 13.95 1.65
N LYS A 47 -34.12 13.07 0.88
CA LYS A 47 -34.55 12.71 -0.48
C LYS A 47 -35.10 11.28 -0.53
N GLU A 48 -36.30 11.09 0.03
CA GLU A 48 -37.15 9.94 -0.29
C GLU A 48 -38.15 10.30 -1.41
N THR A 49 -38.08 9.56 -2.51
CA THR A 49 -39.08 9.53 -3.59
C THR A 49 -40.27 8.63 -3.23
N PRO A 50 -41.51 8.94 -3.65
CA PRO A 50 -42.69 8.17 -3.27
C PRO A 50 -42.75 6.83 -4.01
N VAL A 51 -42.96 5.73 -3.28
CA VAL A 51 -43.21 4.38 -3.82
C VAL A 51 -44.72 4.14 -3.84
N GLU A 52 -45.22 3.77 -5.02
CA GLU A 52 -46.61 3.38 -5.27
C GLU A 52 -46.97 2.07 -4.55
N ASP A 53 -48.20 2.07 -4.04
CA ASP A 53 -48.91 0.99 -3.37
C ASP A 53 -49.04 -0.26 -4.27
N SER A 54 -48.69 -1.43 -3.73
CA SER A 54 -49.16 -2.71 -4.27
C SER A 54 -49.41 -3.67 -3.12
N GLN A 55 -50.70 -3.87 -2.85
CA GLN A 55 -51.24 -4.79 -1.87
C GLN A 55 -50.98 -6.24 -2.28
N THR A 56 -50.37 -7.02 -1.38
CA THR A 56 -50.62 -8.47 -1.31
C THR A 56 -50.72 -8.92 0.14
N VAL A 57 -51.91 -9.40 0.47
CA VAL A 57 -52.33 -10.05 1.70
C VAL A 57 -51.71 -11.43 1.81
N ILE A 58 -50.99 -11.76 2.89
CA ILE A 58 -50.99 -13.11 3.49
C ILE A 58 -50.87 -12.99 5.02
N GLU A 59 -51.77 -13.72 5.69
CA GLU A 59 -52.04 -13.82 7.12
C GLU A 59 -50.87 -14.40 7.95
N THR A 60 -50.65 -13.84 9.15
CA THR A 60 -50.07 -14.62 10.26
C THR A 60 -50.70 -14.26 11.59
N LYS A 61 -51.09 -15.32 12.30
CA LYS A 61 -51.88 -15.35 13.53
C LYS A 61 -51.20 -14.67 14.73
N THR A 62 -52.06 -13.97 15.45
CA THR A 62 -51.96 -13.44 16.81
C THR A 62 -51.46 -14.45 17.85
N LYS A 63 -50.62 -13.97 18.79
CA LYS A 63 -50.74 -14.22 20.24
C LYS A 63 -49.87 -13.24 21.03
N THR A 64 -50.52 -12.43 21.85
CA THR A 64 -49.96 -11.53 22.89
C THR A 64 -50.37 -12.07 24.29
N PRO A 65 -49.95 -11.48 25.42
CA PRO A 65 -49.13 -12.09 26.48
C PRO A 65 -49.93 -12.33 27.78
N PRO A 66 -49.28 -12.43 28.95
CA PRO A 66 -49.67 -11.46 29.98
C PRO A 66 -48.54 -10.87 30.84
N ASP A 67 -48.93 -9.73 31.42
CA ASP A 67 -48.30 -8.81 32.37
C ASP A 67 -47.71 -9.42 33.66
N SER A 68 -46.77 -8.69 34.29
CA SER A 68 -47.02 -8.15 35.64
C SER A 68 -46.06 -7.00 36.02
N LYS A 69 -46.68 -5.93 36.55
CA LYS A 69 -46.11 -4.71 37.16
C LYS A 69 -45.36 -4.99 38.46
N LEU A 70 -44.43 -4.10 38.85
CA LEU A 70 -44.41 -3.36 40.14
C LEU A 70 -43.12 -2.51 40.31
N THR A 71 -43.31 -1.25 40.71
CA THR A 71 -42.32 -0.26 41.23
C THR A 71 -43.00 0.46 42.42
N PRO A 72 -42.35 1.37 43.17
CA PRO A 72 -41.15 1.36 44.02
C PRO A 72 -41.56 1.69 45.50
N PRO A 73 -40.71 2.21 46.45
CA PRO A 73 -40.36 3.65 46.49
C PRO A 73 -39.05 4.12 47.24
N ILE A 74 -38.51 5.27 46.77
CA ILE A 74 -38.12 6.52 47.49
C ILE A 74 -37.03 6.51 48.60
N LYS A 75 -36.01 7.39 48.44
CA LYS A 75 -35.76 8.58 49.31
C LYS A 75 -34.73 9.58 48.75
N SER A 76 -35.09 10.85 48.92
CA SER A 76 -34.51 12.11 48.48
C SER A 76 -33.82 12.85 49.63
N GLY A 77 -32.94 13.81 49.33
CA GLY A 77 -32.48 14.81 50.29
C GLY A 77 -31.43 15.78 49.74
N SER A 78 -31.85 16.99 49.39
CA SER A 78 -31.01 18.17 49.11
C SER A 78 -30.62 18.90 50.40
N SER A 79 -29.48 19.59 50.43
CA SER A 79 -29.38 21.05 50.73
C SER A 79 -27.93 21.48 51.03
N SER A 80 -27.49 22.55 50.36
CA SER A 80 -26.32 23.37 50.68
C SER A 80 -26.47 24.09 52.04
N PRO A 81 -25.38 24.69 52.55
CA PRO A 81 -25.40 26.15 52.67
C PRO A 81 -24.06 26.85 52.32
N THR A 82 -24.22 28.12 51.96
CA THR A 82 -23.22 29.15 51.62
C THR A 82 -22.80 29.93 52.86
N ALA A 83 -21.53 30.36 52.96
CA ALA A 83 -21.15 31.59 53.67
C ALA A 83 -19.78 32.11 53.19
N SER A 84 -19.71 33.42 52.99
CA SER A 84 -18.69 34.21 52.28
C SER A 84 -17.71 34.94 53.22
N ALA A 85 -16.79 35.71 52.61
CA ALA A 85 -15.93 36.80 53.17
C ALA A 85 -14.55 36.33 53.69
N ASP A 86 -13.38 36.95 53.43
CA ASP A 86 -13.01 38.32 53.06
C ASP A 86 -11.58 38.35 52.45
N LEU A 87 -11.33 39.23 51.46
CA LEU A 87 -10.02 39.81 51.11
C LEU A 87 -10.30 41.21 50.51
N PRO A 88 -9.73 42.31 51.04
CA PRO A 88 -8.50 42.96 50.49
C PRO A 88 -7.70 43.70 51.63
N PRO A 89 -6.70 44.63 51.44
CA PRO A 89 -6.28 45.39 50.25
C PRO A 89 -4.76 45.72 50.01
N SER A 90 -4.47 46.08 48.75
CA SER A 90 -3.65 47.19 48.16
C SER A 90 -2.33 47.77 48.75
N SER A 91 -1.23 47.63 47.98
CA SER A 91 -0.18 48.61 47.49
C SER A 91 0.69 49.42 48.51
N PRO A 92 1.79 50.19 48.17
CA PRO A 92 2.49 50.52 46.89
C PRO A 92 4.08 50.64 46.93
N HIS A 93 4.69 51.11 45.81
CA HIS A 93 6.00 51.82 45.62
C HIS A 93 7.35 51.03 45.61
N ASN A 94 8.43 51.35 44.87
CA ASN A 94 8.79 52.34 43.82
C ASN A 94 10.16 51.97 43.16
N LEU A 95 10.31 52.29 41.86
CA LEU A 95 11.50 52.71 41.05
C LEU A 95 12.95 52.20 41.31
N LYS A 96 13.61 51.62 40.28
CA LYS A 96 14.64 52.29 39.42
C LYS A 96 15.17 51.41 38.28
N GLN A 97 15.49 52.08 37.17
CA GLN A 97 16.07 51.60 35.91
C GLN A 97 17.53 51.13 36.05
N GLU A 98 17.96 50.14 35.26
CA GLU A 98 19.09 50.26 34.33
C GLU A 98 19.22 49.03 33.39
N SER A 99 19.08 49.30 32.10
CA SER A 99 19.81 48.81 30.93
C SER A 99 20.46 47.41 30.90
N GLY A 100 20.08 46.61 29.92
CA GLY A 100 20.86 45.43 29.48
C GLY A 100 20.13 44.60 28.44
N SER A 101 20.38 44.88 27.16
CA SER A 101 19.83 44.20 25.99
C SER A 101 20.18 42.71 25.91
N SER A 102 19.23 41.86 25.50
CA SER A 102 19.36 40.96 24.33
C SER A 102 18.25 39.89 24.31
N SER A 103 17.19 40.17 23.56
CA SER A 103 16.27 39.16 23.03
C SER A 103 16.87 38.64 21.71
N PRO A 104 17.05 37.33 21.49
CA PRO A 104 17.43 36.83 20.18
C PRO A 104 16.18 36.72 19.31
N THR A 105 16.06 37.64 18.36
CA THR A 105 15.15 37.56 17.21
C THR A 105 15.72 36.53 16.24
N ALA A 106 15.07 35.39 16.07
CA ALA A 106 15.41 34.43 15.01
C ALA A 106 14.73 34.88 13.71
N SER A 107 15.44 35.71 12.95
CA SER A 107 15.09 36.04 11.57
C SER A 107 15.32 34.81 10.68
N ALA A 108 14.30 34.46 9.91
CA ALA A 108 14.37 33.45 8.85
C ALA A 108 15.12 34.04 7.65
N ASP A 109 16.40 33.68 7.50
CA ASP A 109 17.17 33.95 6.30
C ASP A 109 16.96 32.84 5.27
N LEU A 110 16.29 33.20 4.16
CA LEU A 110 16.26 32.45 2.91
C LEU A 110 17.61 32.59 2.21
N PRO A 111 18.31 31.50 1.85
CA PRO A 111 19.53 31.61 1.04
C PRO A 111 19.19 31.92 -0.43
N PRO A 112 20.01 32.75 -1.11
CA PRO A 112 19.74 33.22 -2.46
C PRO A 112 19.96 32.13 -3.52
N SER A 113 19.02 32.06 -4.46
CA SER A 113 19.10 31.23 -5.66
C SER A 113 20.24 31.72 -6.56
N SER A 114 21.25 30.88 -6.77
CA SER A 114 22.25 31.08 -7.82
C SER A 114 21.95 30.15 -9.01
N PRO A 115 22.11 30.62 -10.26
CA PRO A 115 21.66 29.91 -11.45
C PRO A 115 22.66 28.84 -11.85
N HIS A 116 22.28 27.57 -11.75
CA HIS A 116 23.06 26.48 -12.34
C HIS A 116 22.76 26.38 -13.83
N ASN A 117 23.62 27.01 -14.63
CA ASN A 117 23.90 26.58 -15.99
C ASN A 117 24.37 25.12 -15.95
N SER A 118 23.52 24.20 -16.36
CA SER A 118 23.91 22.85 -16.74
C SER A 118 23.38 22.58 -18.14
N LYS A 119 24.33 22.29 -19.04
CA LYS A 119 24.12 21.99 -20.45
C LYS A 119 23.33 20.70 -20.59
N ASP A 120 22.45 20.72 -21.59
CA ASP A 120 21.63 19.63 -22.14
C ASP A 120 22.09 18.21 -21.82
N LYS A 121 21.31 17.55 -20.97
CA LYS A 121 20.92 16.14 -21.14
C LYS A 121 19.43 16.05 -20.84
N THR A 122 18.63 16.08 -21.90
CA THR A 122 17.19 15.80 -21.86
C THR A 122 16.98 14.32 -21.55
N VAL A 123 17.01 13.99 -20.25
CA VAL A 123 16.47 12.73 -19.75
C VAL A 123 14.96 12.97 -19.60
N SER A 124 14.18 12.33 -20.46
CA SER A 124 12.72 12.33 -20.34
C SER A 124 12.36 11.51 -19.10
N GLU A 125 12.24 12.19 -17.95
CA GLU A 125 11.57 11.65 -16.78
C GLU A 125 10.09 11.44 -17.16
N GLY A 126 9.63 10.18 -17.12
CA GLY A 126 8.23 9.87 -17.33
C GLY A 126 7.38 10.61 -16.31
N ILE A 127 6.49 11.48 -16.76
CA ILE A 127 5.58 12.23 -15.89
C ILE A 127 4.71 11.22 -15.14
N PRO A 128 4.69 11.23 -13.79
CA PRO A 128 3.88 10.32 -13.00
C PRO A 128 2.41 10.59 -13.27
N PHE A 129 1.70 9.57 -13.74
CA PHE A 129 0.24 9.59 -13.79
C PHE A 129 -0.28 9.34 -12.37
N GLN A 130 -0.90 10.35 -11.77
CA GLN A 130 -1.83 10.12 -10.67
C GLN A 130 -3.20 9.96 -11.28
N ALA A 131 -3.54 8.71 -11.65
CA ALA A 131 -4.95 8.35 -11.70
C ALA A 131 -5.53 8.59 -10.30
N PRO A 132 -6.80 9.00 -10.17
CA PRO A 132 -7.53 8.80 -8.92
C PRO A 132 -7.68 7.29 -8.73
N ALA A 133 -6.61 6.64 -8.27
CA ALA A 133 -6.63 5.22 -7.97
C ALA A 133 -7.62 5.02 -6.83
N ALA A 134 -8.58 4.10 -7.02
CA ALA A 134 -9.24 3.49 -5.88
C ALA A 134 -8.15 3.07 -4.87
N PRO A 135 -8.35 3.26 -3.55
CA PRO A 135 -7.31 3.03 -2.56
C PRO A 135 -6.68 1.64 -2.77
N PRO A 136 -5.36 1.56 -3.01
CA PRO A 136 -4.70 0.33 -3.45
C PRO A 136 -4.87 -0.81 -2.42
N LEU A 137 -4.93 -0.48 -1.13
CA LEU A 137 -5.44 -1.37 -0.09
C LEU A 137 -6.92 -1.14 0.17
N ARG A 138 -7.70 -2.19 -0.11
CA ARG A 138 -9.09 -2.25 0.33
C ARG A 138 -9.14 -2.48 1.85
N GLN A 139 -10.11 -1.87 2.53
CA GLN A 139 -10.40 -2.11 3.94
C GLN A 139 -9.23 -1.77 4.91
N THR A 140 -8.51 -0.67 4.66
CA THR A 140 -7.39 -0.14 5.48
C THR A 140 -7.70 -0.17 6.98
N LEU A 141 -8.92 0.22 7.38
CA LEU A 141 -9.35 0.21 8.78
C LEU A 141 -9.54 -1.21 9.36
N ALA A 142 -9.99 -2.18 8.57
CA ALA A 142 -10.07 -3.57 8.98
C ALA A 142 -8.67 -4.18 9.14
N LEU A 143 -7.73 -3.87 8.23
CA LEU A 143 -6.32 -4.26 8.33
C LEU A 143 -5.65 -3.65 9.58
N ALA A 144 -5.88 -2.37 9.86
CA ALA A 144 -5.37 -1.73 11.07
C ALA A 144 -5.94 -2.38 12.36
N ARG A 145 -7.23 -2.76 12.34
CA ARG A 145 -7.86 -3.52 13.44
C ARG A 145 -7.27 -4.92 13.58
N ALA A 146 -6.92 -5.59 12.47
CA ALA A 146 -6.30 -6.90 12.48
C ALA A 146 -4.94 -6.90 13.20
N LEU A 147 -4.21 -5.79 13.22
CA LEU A 147 -2.93 -5.65 13.93
C LEU A 147 -3.07 -5.25 15.42
N ARG A 148 -4.28 -4.98 15.92
CA ARG A 148 -4.50 -4.60 17.34
C ARG A 148 -3.92 -5.57 18.37
N PRO A 149 -3.93 -6.91 18.18
CA PRO A 149 -3.31 -7.85 19.11
C PRO A 149 -1.84 -7.55 19.40
N LEU A 150 -1.11 -6.90 18.48
CA LEU A 150 0.29 -6.52 18.66
C LEU A 150 0.48 -5.22 19.47
N MET A 151 -0.58 -4.48 19.81
CA MET A 151 -0.50 -3.20 20.52
C MET A 151 -0.16 -3.31 22.01
N ARG A 152 0.45 -4.41 22.45
CA ARG A 152 0.90 -4.62 23.82
C ARG A 152 1.98 -3.61 24.22
N LYS A 153 1.94 -3.16 25.47
CA LYS A 153 3.00 -2.35 26.09
C LYS A 153 3.81 -3.19 27.08
N VAL A 154 5.09 -2.88 27.20
CA VAL A 154 6.02 -3.47 28.18
C VAL A 154 6.83 -2.36 28.85
N PRO A 155 7.37 -2.59 30.06
CA PRO A 155 8.34 -1.70 30.67
C PRO A 155 9.54 -1.46 29.73
N SER A 156 9.92 -0.20 29.52
CA SER A 156 11.14 0.15 28.80
C SER A 156 12.37 -0.33 29.56
N GLN A 157 13.40 -0.76 28.83
CA GLN A 157 14.67 -1.19 29.44
C GLN A 157 15.64 -0.02 29.64
N THR A 158 15.40 1.11 28.97
CA THR A 158 16.35 2.24 28.92
C THR A 158 15.73 3.56 29.35
N LYS A 159 14.39 3.70 29.26
CA LYS A 159 13.68 4.92 29.64
C LYS A 159 12.97 4.74 30.98
N THR A 160 13.29 5.61 31.91
CA THR A 160 12.62 5.71 33.21
C THR A 160 12.02 7.10 33.39
N VAL A 161 10.93 7.16 34.15
CA VAL A 161 10.28 8.39 34.60
C VAL A 161 10.21 8.38 36.11
N ILE A 162 10.07 9.56 36.70
CA ILE A 162 9.87 9.67 38.14
C ILE A 162 8.49 9.08 38.47
N ASP A 163 8.46 8.19 39.45
CA ASP A 163 7.23 7.76 40.09
C ASP A 163 6.87 8.79 41.15
N GLU A 164 6.07 9.78 40.76
CA GLU A 164 5.73 10.92 41.62
C GLU A 164 5.06 10.46 42.92
N GLU A 165 4.13 9.50 42.84
CA GLU A 165 3.38 8.98 44.00
C GLU A 165 4.32 8.26 44.99
N GLU A 166 5.18 7.37 44.50
CA GLU A 166 6.11 6.63 45.34
C GLU A 166 7.23 7.54 45.89
N THR A 167 7.67 8.51 45.09
CA THR A 167 8.64 9.52 45.53
C THR A 167 8.08 10.36 46.68
N VAL A 168 6.84 10.84 46.57
CA VAL A 168 6.18 11.60 47.64
C VAL A 168 6.02 10.73 48.88
N SER A 169 5.58 9.49 48.71
CA SER A 169 5.42 8.55 49.82
C SER A 169 6.75 8.31 50.55
N GLN A 170 7.83 8.08 49.81
CA GLN A 170 9.18 7.91 50.36
C GLN A 170 9.67 9.16 51.13
N ILE A 171 9.44 10.35 50.58
CA ILE A 171 9.82 11.61 51.24
C ILE A 171 9.04 11.79 52.53
N VAL A 172 7.73 11.52 52.52
CA VAL A 172 6.87 11.69 53.71
C VAL A 172 7.27 10.71 54.82
N GLU A 173 7.38 9.43 54.49
CA GLU A 173 7.62 8.35 55.45
C GLU A 173 9.07 8.28 55.94
N LYS A 174 10.02 8.37 55.01
CA LYS A 174 11.44 8.09 55.28
C LYS A 174 12.30 9.35 55.34
N LYS A 175 11.75 10.51 54.97
CA LYS A 175 12.47 11.80 54.86
C LYS A 175 13.68 11.74 53.91
N ILE A 176 13.66 10.81 52.95
CA ILE A 176 14.69 10.67 51.91
C ILE A 176 14.23 11.43 50.67
N TRP A 177 15.00 12.42 50.24
CA TRP A 177 14.71 13.29 49.09
C TRP A 177 15.40 12.79 47.82
N THR A 178 15.09 11.56 47.42
CA THR A 178 15.60 10.95 46.19
C THR A 178 14.42 10.51 45.33
N PRO A 179 14.36 10.85 44.03
CA PRO A 179 13.27 10.41 43.18
C PRO A 179 13.28 8.90 42.99
N VAL A 180 12.12 8.27 43.19
CA VAL A 180 11.90 6.88 42.82
C VAL A 180 11.59 6.84 41.34
N LEU A 181 12.30 6.00 40.59
CA LEU A 181 12.15 5.89 39.14
C LEU A 181 11.37 4.62 38.78
N LYS A 182 10.42 4.73 37.86
CA LYS A 182 9.75 3.58 37.22
C LYS A 182 9.97 3.55 35.71
N PRO A 183 10.06 2.37 35.08
CA PRO A 183 10.15 2.27 33.63
C PRO A 183 8.95 2.90 32.92
N THR A 184 9.20 3.61 31.83
CA THR A 184 8.11 4.11 30.98
C THR A 184 7.50 2.96 30.17
N PRO A 185 6.16 2.85 30.03
CA PRO A 185 5.55 1.89 29.12
C PRO A 185 5.87 2.21 27.66
N GLU A 186 6.46 1.26 26.93
CA GLU A 186 6.72 1.36 25.49
C GLU A 186 6.08 0.20 24.73
N ARG A 187 5.99 0.30 23.39
CA ARG A 187 5.55 -0.84 22.57
C ARG A 187 6.59 -1.94 22.62
N TRP A 188 6.11 -3.18 22.65
CA TRP A 188 6.95 -4.35 22.89
C TRP A 188 7.71 -4.86 21.67
N LEU A 189 7.30 -4.47 20.45
CA LEU A 189 7.94 -4.88 19.20
C LEU A 189 8.43 -3.68 18.38
N ASP A 190 9.56 -3.85 17.72
CA ASP A 190 9.96 -3.09 16.54
C ASP A 190 9.59 -3.88 15.27
N LEU A 191 9.20 -3.20 14.20
CA LEU A 191 8.93 -3.83 12.90
C LEU A 191 10.06 -3.52 11.91
N ALA A 192 10.65 -4.57 11.35
CA ALA A 192 11.44 -4.50 10.13
C ALA A 192 10.59 -4.97 8.96
N LEU A 193 10.10 -4.02 8.17
CA LEU A 193 9.35 -4.28 6.95
C LEU A 193 10.35 -4.47 5.80
N VAL A 194 10.53 -5.69 5.34
CA VAL A 194 11.52 -6.02 4.30
C VAL A 194 10.80 -6.21 2.97
N VAL A 195 11.00 -5.31 2.02
CA VAL A 195 10.43 -5.39 0.67
C VAL A 195 11.44 -6.06 -0.24
N GLU A 196 11.06 -7.19 -0.84
CA GLU A 196 11.87 -7.77 -1.91
C GLU A 196 11.76 -6.90 -3.17
N GLU A 197 12.91 -6.47 -3.71
CA GLU A 197 12.99 -5.85 -5.03
C GLU A 197 13.09 -6.93 -6.10
N SER A 198 11.99 -7.14 -6.81
CA SER A 198 11.84 -8.06 -7.93
C SER A 198 11.18 -7.34 -9.11
N ARG A 199 11.14 -8.00 -10.28
CA ARG A 199 10.47 -7.46 -11.47
C ARG A 199 8.98 -7.18 -11.23
N SER A 200 8.34 -8.00 -10.41
CA SER A 200 6.93 -7.87 -10.09
C SER A 200 6.67 -6.82 -9.02
N THR A 201 7.67 -6.38 -8.25
CA THR A 201 7.50 -5.37 -7.19
C THR A 201 6.89 -4.09 -7.73
N VAL A 202 7.17 -3.71 -8.99
CA VAL A 202 6.58 -2.54 -9.66
C VAL A 202 5.06 -2.58 -9.66
N ILE A 203 4.47 -3.76 -9.83
CA ILE A 203 3.02 -3.98 -9.81
C ILE A 203 2.48 -3.72 -8.39
N TRP A 204 3.26 -3.96 -7.34
CA TRP A 204 2.78 -3.90 -5.96
C TRP A 204 3.21 -2.62 -5.21
N GLN A 205 3.90 -1.68 -5.86
CA GLN A 205 4.50 -0.51 -5.21
C GLN A 205 3.50 0.30 -4.38
N GLU A 206 2.32 0.59 -4.93
CA GLU A 206 1.30 1.39 -4.25
C GLU A 206 0.72 0.65 -3.03
N ILE A 207 0.43 -0.65 -3.18
CA ILE A 207 -0.04 -1.52 -2.09
C ILE A 207 0.99 -1.60 -0.96
N ILE A 208 2.27 -1.75 -1.31
CA ILE A 208 3.38 -1.80 -0.36
C ILE A 208 3.52 -0.47 0.38
N ALA A 209 3.45 0.66 -0.35
CA ALA A 209 3.56 1.99 0.23
C ALA A 209 2.40 2.31 1.18
N GLU A 210 1.17 1.94 0.81
CA GLU A 210 0.01 2.13 1.69
C GLU A 210 0.10 1.22 2.92
N PHE A 211 0.57 -0.02 2.77
CA PHE A 211 0.73 -0.93 3.89
C PHE A 211 1.82 -0.47 4.85
N GLN A 212 2.94 0.02 4.33
CA GLN A 212 3.98 0.67 5.11
C GLN A 212 3.39 1.80 5.95
N ARG A 213 2.68 2.74 5.30
CA ARG A 213 2.04 3.87 5.98
C ARG A 213 1.03 3.42 7.03
N LEU A 214 0.26 2.36 6.75
CA LEU A 214 -0.65 1.75 7.73
C LEU A 214 0.12 1.27 8.96
N THR A 215 1.21 0.53 8.79
CA THR A 215 2.00 0.01 9.92
C THR A 215 2.68 1.10 10.74
N GLU A 216 3.11 2.19 10.10
CA GLU A 216 3.67 3.38 10.76
C GLU A 216 2.62 4.11 11.61
N LEU A 217 1.39 4.25 11.10
CA LEU A 217 0.32 5.02 11.75
C LEU A 217 -0.50 4.21 12.77
N GLN A 218 -0.56 2.89 12.65
CA GLN A 218 -1.40 2.04 13.51
C GLN A 218 -0.87 1.97 14.96
N GLY A 219 0.42 2.22 15.15
CA GLY A 219 1.02 2.39 16.47
C GLY A 219 1.19 1.10 17.28
N ALA A 220 1.15 -0.10 16.70
CA ALA A 220 1.49 -1.35 17.40
C ALA A 220 2.98 -1.47 17.72
N PHE A 221 3.82 -0.83 16.92
CA PHE A 221 5.27 -0.96 17.00
C PHE A 221 5.91 0.26 17.65
N ARG A 222 7.05 0.06 18.29
CA ARG A 222 7.86 1.12 18.90
C ARG A 222 8.62 1.90 17.82
N ASP A 223 9.14 1.17 16.85
CA ASP A 223 9.81 1.68 15.65
C ASP A 223 9.40 0.84 14.44
N VAL A 224 9.22 1.46 13.29
CA VAL A 224 8.93 0.80 12.01
C VAL A 224 10.01 1.23 11.02
N ARG A 225 10.76 0.25 10.49
CA ARG A 225 11.82 0.50 9.51
C ARG A 225 11.59 -0.32 8.27
N THR A 226 11.62 0.34 7.13
CA THR A 226 11.48 -0.29 5.83
C THR A 226 12.86 -0.55 5.22
N TRP A 227 13.04 -1.74 4.69
CA TRP A 227 14.27 -2.23 4.08
C TRP A 227 13.97 -2.76 2.70
N GLY A 228 14.76 -2.39 1.70
CA GLY A 228 14.78 -3.11 0.45
C GLY A 228 15.73 -4.30 0.51
N LEU A 229 15.34 -5.41 -0.09
CA LEU A 229 16.14 -6.61 -0.24
C LEU A 229 16.35 -6.89 -1.73
N LYS A 230 17.61 -6.92 -2.16
CA LYS A 230 17.97 -7.28 -3.53
C LYS A 230 19.18 -8.19 -3.56
N THR A 231 19.41 -8.74 -4.74
CA THR A 231 20.60 -9.53 -5.02
C THR A 231 21.55 -8.71 -5.89
N ASP A 232 22.85 -8.72 -5.62
CA ASP A 232 23.84 -8.15 -6.53
C ASP A 232 24.17 -9.09 -7.71
N HIS A 233 25.08 -8.63 -8.59
CA HIS A 233 25.55 -9.42 -9.74
C HIS A 233 26.21 -10.74 -9.35
N ASP A 234 26.83 -10.80 -8.17
CA ASP A 234 27.46 -12.01 -7.63
C ASP A 234 26.44 -12.95 -6.96
N GLY A 235 25.17 -12.55 -6.92
CA GLY A 235 24.13 -13.38 -6.35
C GLY A 235 24.05 -13.29 -4.81
N VAL A 236 24.68 -12.29 -4.19
CA VAL A 236 24.69 -12.06 -2.74
C VAL A 236 23.52 -11.18 -2.33
N ILE A 237 22.82 -11.59 -1.27
CA ILE A 237 21.68 -10.86 -0.72
C ILE A 237 22.18 -9.62 0.04
N LYS A 238 21.69 -8.45 -0.36
CA LYS A 238 22.00 -7.16 0.26
C LYS A 238 20.72 -6.50 0.76
N LEU A 239 20.79 -5.96 1.96
CA LEU A 239 19.78 -5.06 2.49
C LEU A 239 20.20 -3.62 2.27
N PHE A 240 19.24 -2.74 2.13
CA PHE A 240 19.46 -1.29 2.20
C PHE A 240 18.24 -0.63 2.84
N PRO A 241 18.44 0.40 3.66
CA PRO A 241 17.33 1.11 4.27
C PRO A 241 16.56 1.87 3.19
N GLN A 242 15.24 1.68 3.15
CA GLN A 242 14.36 2.44 2.28
C GLN A 242 13.97 3.72 3.00
N GLY A 243 14.77 4.78 2.79
CA GLY A 243 14.48 6.13 3.29
C GLY A 243 14.48 7.14 2.13
N ASN A 244 13.87 8.31 2.35
CA ASN A 244 13.83 9.46 1.42
C ASN A 244 15.21 10.12 1.19
N PHE A 245 16.29 9.36 1.25
CA PHE A 245 17.63 9.84 0.93
C PHE A 245 17.89 9.55 -0.55
N SER A 246 17.93 10.64 -1.31
CA SER A 246 18.35 10.73 -2.72
C SER A 246 19.26 9.58 -3.16
N ALA A 247 18.90 8.94 -4.26
CA ALA A 247 19.40 7.64 -4.78
C ALA A 247 20.93 7.45 -4.88
N ASN A 248 21.73 8.47 -4.59
CA ASN A 248 23.18 8.48 -4.75
C ASN A 248 24.01 8.12 -3.49
N LYS A 249 23.40 7.83 -2.33
CA LYS A 249 24.14 7.42 -1.10
C LYS A 249 23.49 6.27 -0.32
N GLN A 250 22.87 5.29 -0.99
CA GLN A 250 22.38 4.09 -0.30
C GLN A 250 23.55 3.11 -0.05
N GLY A 251 24.02 3.03 1.20
CA GLY A 251 25.00 2.04 1.63
C GLY A 251 24.35 0.69 1.88
N PHE A 252 24.88 -0.37 1.26
CA PHE A 252 24.44 -1.74 1.54
C PHE A 252 24.74 -2.14 2.97
N ARG A 253 23.83 -2.94 3.54
CA ARG A 253 23.88 -3.44 4.90
C ARG A 253 23.82 -4.95 4.92
N SER A 254 24.47 -5.52 5.92
CA SER A 254 24.43 -6.96 6.14
C SER A 254 23.03 -7.36 6.60
N PRO A 255 22.43 -8.43 6.05
CA PRO A 255 21.16 -8.97 6.55
C PRO A 255 21.19 -9.36 8.04
N LYS A 256 22.37 -9.51 8.63
CA LYS A 256 22.55 -9.76 10.08
C LYS A 256 22.17 -8.55 10.95
N GLU A 257 22.09 -7.34 10.40
CA GLU A 257 21.66 -6.12 11.13
C GLU A 257 20.21 -6.21 11.64
N LEU A 258 19.39 -7.09 11.03
CA LEU A 258 18.03 -7.34 11.48
C LEU A 258 17.94 -8.32 12.64
N LEU A 259 19.04 -8.97 13.05
CA LEU A 259 19.06 -9.80 14.25
C LEU A 259 19.08 -8.89 15.48
N ASP A 260 18.03 -8.98 16.30
CA ASP A 260 17.90 -8.20 17.54
C ASP A 260 18.19 -9.10 18.76
N PRO A 261 19.30 -8.86 19.49
CA PRO A 261 19.60 -9.61 20.71
C PRO A 261 18.53 -9.47 21.80
N ALA A 262 17.74 -8.41 21.80
CA ALA A 262 16.65 -8.21 22.76
C ALA A 262 15.40 -9.05 22.42
N GLY A 263 15.34 -9.67 21.24
CA GLY A 263 14.21 -10.50 20.80
C GLY A 263 12.91 -9.71 20.60
N ARG A 264 12.99 -8.40 20.37
CA ARG A 264 11.83 -7.51 20.21
C ARG A 264 11.57 -7.12 18.75
N ARG A 265 12.37 -7.60 17.80
CA ARG A 265 12.17 -7.30 16.38
C ARG A 265 11.30 -8.35 15.68
N LEU A 266 10.19 -7.90 15.11
CA LEU A 266 9.38 -8.63 14.15
C LEU A 266 9.87 -8.33 12.73
N ILE A 267 10.11 -9.36 11.93
CA ILE A 267 10.47 -9.20 10.51
C ILE A 267 9.28 -9.63 9.66
N LEU A 268 8.82 -8.72 8.80
CA LEU A 268 7.77 -9.01 7.82
C LEU A 268 8.36 -8.87 6.42
N LEU A 269 8.61 -9.99 5.74
CA LEU A 269 9.11 -10.03 4.38
C LEU A 269 7.94 -9.92 3.39
N ILE A 270 7.86 -8.81 2.68
CA ILE A 270 6.89 -8.62 1.59
C ILE A 270 7.49 -9.17 0.30
N SER A 271 6.85 -10.19 -0.27
CA SER A 271 7.35 -10.90 -1.44
C SER A 271 6.22 -11.63 -2.17
N ASP A 272 6.38 -11.81 -3.48
CA ASP A 272 5.58 -12.74 -4.30
C ASP A 272 6.17 -14.16 -4.34
N CYS A 273 7.36 -14.35 -3.77
CA CYS A 273 8.11 -15.60 -3.70
C CYS A 273 8.45 -16.24 -5.06
N ILE A 274 8.53 -15.45 -6.14
CA ILE A 274 8.78 -16.00 -7.48
C ILE A 274 10.17 -15.72 -8.02
N SER A 275 10.90 -14.76 -7.46
CA SER A 275 12.12 -14.25 -8.06
C SER A 275 13.26 -15.29 -8.10
N PRO A 276 14.34 -15.03 -8.86
CA PRO A 276 15.48 -15.94 -8.91
C PRO A 276 16.10 -16.26 -7.54
N ILE A 277 16.02 -15.35 -6.56
CA ILE A 277 16.59 -15.56 -5.21
C ILE A 277 15.89 -16.72 -4.47
N TRP A 278 14.61 -16.92 -4.76
CA TRP A 278 13.77 -17.98 -4.24
C TRP A 278 14.03 -19.29 -4.98
N ARG A 279 13.97 -19.26 -6.31
CA ARG A 279 14.17 -20.45 -7.15
C ARG A 279 15.56 -21.06 -7.00
N GLN A 280 16.58 -20.24 -6.78
CA GLN A 280 17.95 -20.70 -6.52
C GLN A 280 18.18 -21.14 -5.06
N GLY A 281 17.17 -21.10 -4.20
CA GLY A 281 17.27 -21.51 -2.80
C GLY A 281 18.03 -20.52 -1.88
N LYS A 282 18.61 -19.44 -2.41
CA LYS A 282 19.53 -18.55 -1.67
C LYS A 282 18.89 -17.85 -0.47
N ILE A 283 17.64 -17.42 -0.59
CA ILE A 283 16.94 -16.70 0.49
C ILE A 283 16.58 -17.59 1.68
N HIS A 284 16.42 -18.91 1.49
CA HIS A 284 15.96 -19.82 2.53
C HIS A 284 16.93 -19.92 3.71
N GLN A 285 18.25 -19.88 3.45
CA GLN A 285 19.25 -19.87 4.51
C GLN A 285 19.22 -18.58 5.34
N LEU A 286 18.95 -17.45 4.70
CA LEU A 286 18.77 -16.17 5.39
C LEU A 286 17.52 -16.20 6.26
N LEU A 287 16.40 -16.66 5.69
CA LEU A 287 15.14 -16.78 6.41
C LEU A 287 15.24 -17.74 7.59
N LYS A 288 15.91 -18.89 7.44
CA LYS A 288 16.18 -19.82 8.55
C LYS A 288 16.99 -19.17 9.67
N ARG A 289 17.96 -18.31 9.32
CA ARG A 289 18.72 -17.56 10.33
C ARG A 289 17.84 -16.54 11.07
N TRP A 290 17.04 -15.76 10.36
CA TRP A 290 16.13 -14.80 10.99
C TRP A 290 15.07 -15.52 11.84
N SER A 291 14.47 -16.58 11.32
CA SER A 291 13.38 -17.34 11.95
C SER A 291 13.82 -18.07 13.22
N ASN A 292 15.11 -18.39 13.35
CA ASN A 292 15.68 -18.97 14.56
C ASN A 292 15.91 -17.94 15.69
N ASN A 293 15.95 -16.64 15.39
CA ASN A 293 16.28 -15.58 16.35
C ASN A 293 15.09 -14.68 16.72
N GLY A 294 13.98 -14.78 16.00
CA GLY A 294 12.80 -13.97 16.27
C GLY A 294 11.63 -14.32 15.36
N PRO A 295 10.48 -13.66 15.54
CA PRO A 295 9.32 -13.88 14.72
C PRO A 295 9.54 -13.30 13.31
N VAL A 296 9.33 -14.16 12.30
CA VAL A 296 9.44 -13.80 10.88
C VAL A 296 8.20 -14.27 10.17
N ALA A 297 7.59 -13.43 9.33
CA ALA A 297 6.48 -13.83 8.47
C ALA A 297 6.70 -13.36 7.04
N ILE A 298 6.12 -14.09 6.09
CA ILE A 298 6.00 -13.64 4.71
C ILE A 298 4.64 -12.95 4.56
N LEU A 299 4.64 -11.68 4.18
CA LEU A 299 3.46 -11.03 3.61
C LEU A 299 3.42 -11.34 2.12
N GLN A 300 2.61 -12.32 1.77
CA GLN A 300 2.53 -12.85 0.42
C GLN A 300 1.55 -11.99 -0.40
N LEU A 301 2.07 -11.38 -1.46
CA LEU A 301 1.35 -10.46 -2.34
C LEU A 301 0.33 -11.19 -3.23
N LEU A 302 0.59 -12.47 -3.51
CA LEU A 302 -0.31 -13.31 -4.30
C LEU A 302 -1.33 -14.02 -3.38
N PRO A 303 -2.56 -14.24 -3.85
CA PRO A 303 -3.53 -15.03 -3.10
C PRO A 303 -3.15 -16.52 -3.05
N GLU A 304 -3.68 -17.19 -2.04
CA GLU A 304 -3.32 -18.56 -1.65
C GLU A 304 -3.39 -19.58 -2.79
N ARG A 305 -4.41 -19.49 -3.65
CA ARG A 305 -4.56 -20.38 -4.82
C ARG A 305 -3.34 -20.39 -5.77
N LEU A 306 -2.51 -19.35 -5.74
CA LEU A 306 -1.33 -19.21 -6.59
C LEU A 306 -0.03 -19.63 -5.89
N TRP A 307 -0.03 -19.90 -4.59
CA TRP A 307 1.19 -20.21 -3.82
C TRP A 307 1.88 -21.48 -4.30
N GLY A 308 1.12 -22.48 -4.74
CA GLY A 308 1.68 -23.70 -5.34
C GLY A 308 2.52 -23.47 -6.61
N ARG A 309 2.46 -22.26 -7.20
CA ARG A 309 3.26 -21.86 -8.37
C ARG A 309 4.42 -20.94 -8.03
N THR A 310 4.58 -20.57 -6.76
CA THR A 310 5.73 -19.81 -6.27
C THR A 310 6.73 -20.77 -5.63
N ALA A 311 7.85 -20.27 -5.10
CA ALA A 311 8.78 -21.12 -4.35
C ALA A 311 8.16 -21.70 -3.07
N LEU A 312 7.03 -21.16 -2.61
CA LEU A 312 6.25 -21.74 -1.53
C LEU A 312 5.73 -23.14 -1.90
N GLY A 313 5.43 -23.42 -3.17
CA GLY A 313 4.96 -24.72 -3.62
C GLY A 313 5.93 -25.89 -3.40
N ALA A 314 7.19 -25.62 -3.02
CA ALA A 314 8.15 -26.66 -2.63
C ALA A 314 7.98 -27.16 -1.19
N GLY A 315 7.16 -26.49 -0.37
CA GLY A 315 6.97 -26.79 1.05
C GLY A 315 5.61 -27.42 1.36
N PHE A 316 5.47 -27.89 2.60
CA PHE A 316 4.22 -28.41 3.13
C PHE A 316 3.39 -27.27 3.75
N PRO A 317 2.10 -27.14 3.39
CA PRO A 317 1.20 -26.24 4.09
C PRO A 317 0.98 -26.75 5.51
N ILE A 318 1.12 -25.87 6.49
CA ILE A 318 0.98 -26.19 7.92
C ILE A 318 0.17 -25.11 8.64
N GLN A 319 -0.29 -25.44 9.85
CA GLN A 319 -0.87 -24.48 10.78
C GLN A 319 0.14 -24.20 11.90
N LEU A 320 0.26 -22.93 12.27
CA LEU A 320 1.21 -22.46 13.26
C LEU A 320 0.49 -21.80 14.43
N SER A 321 0.88 -22.13 15.64
CA SER A 321 0.42 -21.43 16.85
C SER A 321 1.58 -21.15 17.81
N ALA A 322 1.35 -20.24 18.76
CA ALA A 322 2.33 -19.87 19.77
C ALA A 322 1.69 -19.85 21.17
N LEU A 323 2.42 -20.39 22.14
CA LEU A 323 2.00 -20.40 23.54
C LEU A 323 2.42 -19.12 24.28
N VAL A 324 3.46 -18.44 23.78
CA VAL A 324 4.06 -17.26 24.39
C VAL A 324 4.22 -16.17 23.32
N PRO A 325 4.03 -14.88 23.65
CA PRO A 325 4.19 -13.80 22.69
C PRO A 325 5.63 -13.67 22.16
N GLY A 326 5.76 -13.36 20.87
CA GLY A 326 7.02 -12.92 20.26
C GLY A 326 8.11 -13.98 20.14
N VAL A 327 7.74 -15.27 20.22
CA VAL A 327 8.69 -16.37 20.10
C VAL A 327 9.30 -16.43 18.69
N ALA A 328 10.52 -16.98 18.61
CA ALA A 328 11.13 -17.33 17.34
C ALA A 328 10.30 -18.40 16.61
N ASN A 329 10.32 -18.41 15.28
CA ASN A 329 9.55 -19.37 14.50
C ASN A 329 9.93 -20.84 14.78
N SER A 330 11.18 -21.09 15.22
CA SER A 330 11.64 -22.41 15.66
C SER A 330 10.95 -22.92 16.92
N GLN A 331 10.25 -22.06 17.67
CA GLN A 331 9.50 -22.38 18.88
C GLN A 331 7.98 -22.39 18.65
N LEU A 332 7.53 -22.16 17.41
CA LEU A 332 6.11 -22.28 17.07
C LEU A 332 5.68 -23.75 17.12
N VAL A 333 4.44 -23.97 17.55
CA VAL A 333 3.80 -25.28 17.48
C VAL A 333 3.34 -25.49 16.04
N VAL A 334 3.76 -26.61 15.45
CA VAL A 334 3.47 -26.99 14.07
C VAL A 334 2.39 -28.07 14.07
N ASP A 335 1.29 -27.80 13.39
CA ASP A 335 0.19 -28.73 13.15
C ASP A 335 -0.06 -28.88 11.63
N GLY A 336 -0.81 -29.91 11.24
CA GLY A 336 -1.30 -30.07 9.86
C GLY A 336 -0.32 -30.75 8.90
N LEU A 337 0.80 -31.28 9.38
CA LEU A 337 1.66 -32.16 8.58
C LEU A 337 0.92 -33.47 8.22
N PRO A 338 1.11 -34.02 7.02
CA PRO A 338 0.55 -35.33 6.68
C PRO A 338 1.09 -36.41 7.62
N VAL A 339 0.22 -37.33 8.07
CA VAL A 339 0.54 -38.33 9.11
C VAL A 339 1.72 -39.24 8.74
N TRP A 340 1.94 -39.47 7.45
CA TRP A 340 3.02 -40.33 6.93
C TRP A 340 4.31 -39.58 6.60
N THR A 341 4.36 -38.26 6.81
CA THR A 341 5.53 -37.45 6.47
C THR A 341 6.39 -37.25 7.72
N GLU A 342 7.56 -37.90 7.73
CA GLU A 342 8.60 -37.62 8.72
C GLU A 342 9.41 -36.41 8.26
N VAL A 343 9.35 -35.32 9.02
CA VAL A 343 10.05 -34.07 8.71
C VAL A 343 11.06 -33.77 9.82
N ASP A 344 12.31 -33.52 9.44
CA ASP A 344 13.30 -32.98 10.35
C ASP A 344 13.06 -31.48 10.59
N LEU A 345 12.32 -31.15 11.65
CA LEU A 345 12.02 -29.77 12.04
C LEU A 345 13.28 -28.93 12.31
N ALA A 346 14.38 -29.55 12.77
CA ALA A 346 15.62 -28.82 13.06
C ALA A 346 16.22 -28.24 11.77
N ASN A 347 16.21 -29.04 10.70
CA ASN A 347 16.69 -28.67 9.37
C ASN A 347 15.60 -28.13 8.42
N SER A 348 14.44 -27.78 8.96
CA SER A 348 13.33 -27.19 8.20
C SER A 348 13.12 -25.71 8.52
N LEU A 349 12.66 -24.95 7.53
CA LEU A 349 12.27 -23.55 7.65
C LEU A 349 10.76 -23.47 7.84
N THR A 350 10.33 -23.01 9.02
CA THR A 350 8.92 -22.74 9.34
C THR A 350 8.64 -21.24 9.24
N LEU A 351 7.69 -20.87 8.39
CA LEU A 351 7.31 -19.47 8.17
C LEU A 351 5.79 -19.33 8.15
N PRO A 352 5.19 -18.50 9.02
CA PRO A 352 3.87 -17.95 8.77
C PRO A 352 3.83 -17.25 7.41
N VAL A 353 2.76 -17.50 6.65
CA VAL A 353 2.49 -16.85 5.38
C VAL A 353 1.14 -16.17 5.49
N VAL A 354 1.13 -14.86 5.26
CA VAL A 354 0.00 -13.97 5.57
C VAL A 354 -0.35 -13.17 4.32
N THR A 355 -1.64 -12.98 4.07
CA THR A 355 -2.12 -12.13 2.96
C THR A 355 -2.51 -10.75 3.48
N LEU A 356 -2.72 -9.81 2.55
CA LEU A 356 -3.33 -8.50 2.83
C LEU A 356 -4.86 -8.58 3.00
N GLU A 357 -5.33 -9.63 3.67
CA GLU A 357 -6.73 -9.82 4.03
C GLU A 357 -6.88 -9.69 5.56
N PRO A 358 -7.90 -8.97 6.06
CA PRO A 358 -8.04 -8.72 7.50
C PRO A 358 -8.04 -9.97 8.37
N ASP A 359 -8.67 -11.05 7.93
CA ASP A 359 -8.77 -12.28 8.71
C ASP A 359 -7.42 -13.02 8.80
N SER A 360 -6.71 -13.14 7.67
CA SER A 360 -5.35 -13.69 7.64
C SER A 360 -4.40 -12.90 8.55
N LEU A 361 -4.40 -11.57 8.41
CA LEU A 361 -3.55 -10.69 9.21
C LEU A 361 -3.91 -10.73 10.70
N LYS A 362 -5.20 -10.90 11.03
CA LYS A 362 -5.69 -10.99 12.41
C LYS A 362 -5.33 -12.31 13.07
N GLN A 363 -5.45 -13.42 12.36
CA GLN A 363 -5.03 -14.73 12.88
C GLN A 363 -3.54 -14.73 13.18
N TRP A 364 -2.73 -14.27 12.23
CA TRP A 364 -1.29 -14.14 12.40
C TRP A 364 -0.91 -13.22 13.58
N SER A 365 -1.52 -12.04 13.68
CA SER A 365 -1.19 -11.09 14.75
C SER A 365 -1.53 -11.64 16.14
N ARG A 366 -2.59 -12.45 16.25
CA ARG A 366 -2.95 -13.16 17.49
C ARG A 366 -1.94 -14.24 17.84
N VAL A 367 -1.46 -15.00 16.86
CA VAL A 367 -0.39 -15.99 17.06
C VAL A 367 0.89 -15.30 17.54
N VAL A 368 1.34 -14.24 16.88
CA VAL A 368 2.53 -13.48 17.33
C VAL A 368 2.35 -12.91 18.74
N ALA A 369 1.14 -12.43 19.06
CA ALA A 369 0.82 -11.94 20.41
C ALA A 369 0.68 -13.05 21.46
N GLY A 370 0.66 -14.33 21.06
CA GLY A 370 0.37 -15.46 21.95
C GLY A 370 -1.04 -15.41 22.56
N VAL A 371 -2.02 -14.85 21.84
CA VAL A 371 -3.37 -14.58 22.37
C VAL A 371 -4.43 -15.48 21.75
N GLY A 372 -5.07 -16.26 22.60
CA GLY A 372 -6.16 -17.17 22.26
C GLY A 372 -5.66 -18.33 21.41
N ASN A 373 -6.26 -19.51 21.60
CA ASN A 373 -5.92 -20.75 20.90
C ASN A 373 -6.21 -20.64 19.39
N THR A 374 -5.38 -19.85 18.70
CA THR A 374 -5.54 -19.39 17.33
C THR A 374 -4.37 -19.97 16.55
N GLN A 375 -4.64 -20.33 15.30
CA GLN A 375 -3.63 -20.78 14.36
C GLN A 375 -3.53 -19.79 13.20
N THR A 376 -2.38 -19.77 12.55
CA THR A 376 -2.14 -19.04 11.30
C THR A 376 -1.60 -19.99 10.26
N ALA A 377 -1.96 -19.74 9.00
CA ALA A 377 -1.37 -20.45 7.88
C ALA A 377 0.15 -20.23 7.86
N GLY A 378 0.87 -21.30 7.56
CA GLY A 378 2.31 -21.27 7.41
C GLY A 378 2.78 -22.30 6.40
N ILE A 379 4.07 -22.26 6.13
CA ILE A 379 4.74 -23.22 5.29
C ILE A 379 5.95 -23.79 5.98
N LEU A 380 6.15 -25.09 5.76
CA LEU A 380 7.35 -25.80 6.16
C LEU A 380 8.16 -26.16 4.93
N LEU A 381 9.40 -25.71 4.88
CA LEU A 381 10.32 -25.96 3.78
C LEU A 381 11.54 -26.74 4.30
N GLU A 382 11.71 -27.98 3.83
CA GLU A 382 12.94 -28.72 4.08
C GLU A 382 14.09 -28.13 3.24
N LEU A 383 15.17 -27.70 3.90
CA LEU A 383 16.27 -27.01 3.21
C LEU A 383 16.99 -27.92 2.21
N SER A 384 17.05 -29.23 2.48
CA SER A 384 17.58 -30.26 1.58
C SER A 384 16.75 -30.35 0.28
N LEU A 385 15.43 -30.47 0.40
CA LEU A 385 14.52 -30.56 -0.75
C LEU A 385 14.59 -29.29 -1.61
N VAL A 386 14.57 -28.11 -0.98
CA VAL A 386 14.71 -26.83 -1.68
C VAL A 386 16.05 -26.76 -2.43
N ALA A 387 17.15 -27.19 -1.81
CA ALA A 387 18.46 -27.21 -2.46
C ALA A 387 18.49 -28.19 -3.66
N SER A 388 17.89 -29.37 -3.53
CA SER A 388 17.77 -30.34 -4.61
C SER A 388 16.94 -29.79 -5.78
N LEU A 389 15.80 -29.14 -5.51
CA LEU A 389 14.98 -28.50 -6.56
C LEU A 389 15.71 -27.34 -7.25
N ALA A 390 16.48 -26.56 -6.49
CA ALA A 390 17.29 -25.48 -7.06
C ALA A 390 18.39 -26.01 -7.99
N GLN A 391 19.02 -27.14 -7.64
CA GLN A 391 20.02 -27.81 -8.49
C GLN A 391 19.40 -28.52 -9.69
N ALA A 392 18.18 -29.03 -9.55
CA ALA A 392 17.38 -29.62 -10.63
C ALA A 392 16.79 -28.56 -11.58
N SER A 393 17.19 -27.28 -11.46
CA SER A 393 16.88 -26.24 -12.44
C SER A 393 17.04 -26.80 -13.85
N PRO A 394 16.00 -26.76 -14.71
CA PRO A 394 16.05 -27.45 -15.97
C PRO A 394 17.21 -26.91 -16.80
N THR A 395 18.08 -27.81 -17.25
CA THR A 395 18.84 -27.67 -18.49
C THR A 395 17.87 -27.14 -19.54
N ALA A 396 17.98 -25.85 -19.89
CA ALA A 396 17.09 -25.14 -20.82
C ALA A 396 15.59 -25.46 -20.60
N GLN A 397 14.85 -24.59 -19.91
CA GLN A 397 13.40 -24.52 -20.15
C GLN A 397 13.25 -24.43 -21.67
N LYS A 398 12.77 -25.52 -22.31
CA LYS A 398 12.48 -25.53 -23.74
C LYS A 398 11.61 -24.31 -23.96
N GLU A 399 12.12 -23.32 -24.69
CA GLU A 399 11.40 -22.07 -24.94
C GLU A 399 10.05 -22.47 -25.50
N LEU A 400 9.02 -22.30 -24.67
CA LEU A 400 7.67 -22.71 -25.03
C LEU A 400 7.31 -21.85 -26.23
N SER A 401 6.80 -22.49 -27.29
CA SER A 401 6.30 -21.75 -28.43
C SER A 401 5.18 -20.80 -27.98
N ALA A 402 4.95 -19.72 -28.75
CA ALA A 402 3.88 -18.76 -28.45
C ALA A 402 2.52 -19.44 -28.24
N VAL A 403 2.21 -20.47 -29.05
CA VAL A 403 0.99 -21.27 -28.94
C VAL A 403 0.91 -22.03 -27.61
N GLU A 404 2.01 -22.66 -27.19
CA GLU A 404 2.09 -23.38 -25.91
C GLU A 404 1.98 -22.43 -24.71
N LEU A 405 2.60 -21.25 -24.79
CA LEU A 405 2.49 -20.20 -23.77
C LEU A 405 1.05 -19.73 -23.60
N VAL A 406 0.38 -19.36 -24.71
CA VAL A 406 -1.01 -18.91 -24.70
C VAL A 406 -1.94 -20.03 -24.22
N LYS A 407 -1.73 -21.27 -24.66
CA LYS A 407 -2.51 -22.43 -24.20
C LYS A 407 -2.34 -22.64 -22.69
N ARG A 408 -1.10 -22.63 -22.19
CA ARG A 408 -0.81 -22.75 -20.75
C ARG A 408 -1.51 -21.64 -19.97
N PHE A 409 -1.37 -20.39 -20.41
CA PHE A 409 -2.03 -19.25 -19.79
C PHE A 409 -3.56 -19.42 -19.75
N ARG A 410 -4.18 -19.79 -20.88
CA ARG A 410 -5.63 -20.05 -20.95
C ARG A 410 -6.13 -21.10 -19.98
N THR A 411 -5.34 -22.14 -19.72
CA THR A 411 -5.70 -23.21 -18.77
C THR A 411 -5.49 -22.83 -17.31
N THR A 412 -4.62 -21.86 -17.02
CA THR A 412 -4.11 -21.63 -15.67
C THR A 412 -4.48 -20.27 -15.07
N ALA A 413 -4.86 -19.31 -15.90
CA ALA A 413 -5.20 -17.95 -15.51
C ALA A 413 -6.71 -17.78 -15.28
N SER A 414 -7.04 -16.88 -14.37
CA SER A 414 -8.42 -16.47 -14.10
C SER A 414 -9.10 -15.91 -15.35
N PRO A 415 -10.44 -16.01 -15.48
CA PRO A 415 -11.17 -15.40 -16.59
C PRO A 415 -10.87 -13.90 -16.76
N THR A 416 -10.80 -13.15 -15.65
CA THR A 416 -10.48 -11.72 -15.66
C THR A 416 -9.05 -11.44 -16.14
N ALA A 417 -8.05 -12.23 -15.72
CA ALA A 417 -6.70 -12.10 -16.24
C ALA A 417 -6.61 -12.44 -17.73
N ARG A 418 -7.37 -13.44 -18.21
CA ARG A 418 -7.44 -13.77 -19.64
C ARG A 418 -8.04 -12.64 -20.47
N ARG A 419 -9.13 -12.04 -19.98
CA ARG A 419 -9.74 -10.88 -20.64
C ARG A 419 -8.79 -9.68 -20.65
N LEU A 420 -8.16 -9.39 -19.51
CA LEU A 420 -7.16 -8.34 -19.38
C LEU A 420 -5.99 -8.53 -20.37
N ALA A 421 -5.43 -9.75 -20.48
CA ALA A 421 -4.36 -10.04 -21.43
C ALA A 421 -4.78 -9.81 -22.89
N GLY A 422 -6.02 -10.15 -23.25
CA GLY A 422 -6.59 -9.86 -24.57
C GLY A 422 -6.64 -8.35 -24.84
N LEU A 423 -7.20 -7.57 -23.91
CA LEU A 423 -7.26 -6.10 -24.03
C LEU A 423 -5.86 -5.46 -24.06
N MET A 424 -4.91 -5.98 -23.28
CA MET A 424 -3.52 -5.52 -23.31
C MET A 424 -2.83 -5.79 -24.66
N ALA A 425 -3.24 -6.82 -25.39
CA ALA A 425 -2.65 -7.19 -26.67
C ALA A 425 -2.98 -6.19 -27.79
N THR A 426 -3.99 -5.33 -27.62
CA THR A 426 -4.38 -4.34 -28.64
C THR A 426 -3.57 -3.04 -28.56
N VAL A 427 -2.78 -2.85 -27.50
CA VAL A 427 -2.04 -1.60 -27.23
C VAL A 427 -0.63 -1.87 -26.69
N PRO A 428 0.27 -0.85 -26.64
CA PRO A 428 1.54 -0.98 -25.95
C PRO A 428 1.37 -1.29 -24.46
N VAL A 429 2.15 -2.24 -23.96
CA VAL A 429 2.02 -2.70 -22.56
C VAL A 429 2.88 -1.82 -21.65
N SER A 430 2.22 -0.90 -20.96
CA SER A 430 2.79 -0.15 -19.85
C SER A 430 1.83 -0.17 -18.67
N LEU A 431 2.33 -0.10 -17.44
CA LEU A 431 1.46 -0.13 -16.26
C LEU A 431 0.38 0.97 -16.26
N PRO A 432 0.66 2.23 -16.66
CA PRO A 432 -0.40 3.24 -16.77
C PRO A 432 -1.53 2.85 -17.71
N VAL A 433 -1.21 2.22 -18.85
CA VAL A 433 -2.22 1.74 -19.81
C VAL A 433 -2.98 0.54 -19.25
N VAL A 434 -2.31 -0.36 -18.53
CA VAL A 434 -2.97 -1.48 -17.85
C VAL A 434 -3.98 -0.95 -16.83
N TYR A 435 -3.61 0.03 -16.01
CA TYR A 435 -4.51 0.63 -15.04
C TYR A 435 -5.68 1.37 -15.69
N LEU A 436 -5.44 2.06 -16.79
CA LEU A 436 -6.52 2.67 -17.58
C LEU A 436 -7.52 1.61 -18.09
N ILE A 437 -7.04 0.48 -18.61
CA ILE A 437 -7.89 -0.63 -19.06
C ILE A 437 -8.70 -1.20 -17.88
N GLN A 438 -8.07 -1.37 -16.70
CA GLN A 438 -8.79 -1.83 -15.51
C GLN A 438 -9.87 -0.84 -15.07
N GLU A 439 -9.59 0.46 -15.06
CA GLU A 439 -10.54 1.48 -14.63
C GLU A 439 -11.75 1.60 -15.58
N THR A 440 -11.49 1.53 -16.90
CA THR A 440 -12.51 1.84 -17.91
C THR A 440 -13.28 0.62 -18.42
N LEU A 441 -12.63 -0.54 -18.54
CA LEU A 441 -13.18 -1.70 -19.23
C LEU A 441 -13.31 -2.95 -18.34
N LEU A 442 -12.53 -3.04 -17.27
CA LEU A 442 -12.53 -4.18 -16.34
C LEU A 442 -12.50 -3.74 -14.87
N PRO A 443 -13.53 -3.01 -14.37
CA PRO A 443 -13.55 -2.46 -13.01
C PRO A 443 -13.50 -3.53 -11.91
N GLU A 444 -13.86 -4.78 -12.24
CA GLU A 444 -13.72 -5.94 -11.36
C GLU A 444 -12.27 -6.46 -11.27
N SER A 445 -11.39 -5.99 -12.15
CA SER A 445 -9.99 -6.39 -12.17
C SER A 445 -9.24 -5.89 -10.93
N MET A 446 -8.30 -6.70 -10.47
CA MET A 446 -7.54 -6.46 -9.25
C MET A 446 -6.06 -6.64 -9.57
N GLN A 447 -5.19 -6.16 -8.68
CA GLN A 447 -3.74 -6.26 -8.86
C GLN A 447 -3.26 -7.69 -9.09
N VAL A 448 -3.92 -8.68 -8.48
CA VAL A 448 -3.63 -10.09 -8.73
C VAL A 448 -3.83 -10.49 -10.19
N HIS A 449 -4.84 -9.96 -10.89
CA HIS A 449 -5.07 -10.31 -12.29
C HIS A 449 -3.96 -9.74 -13.18
N VAL A 450 -3.46 -8.54 -12.86
CA VAL A 450 -2.25 -7.98 -13.50
C VAL A 450 -1.07 -8.91 -13.26
N ALA A 451 -0.82 -9.29 -12.00
CA ALA A 451 0.27 -10.19 -11.66
C ALA A 451 0.16 -11.54 -12.40
N GLU A 452 -1.04 -12.13 -12.52
CA GLU A 452 -1.26 -13.36 -13.29
C GLU A 452 -0.80 -13.23 -14.75
N VAL A 453 -1.09 -12.09 -15.41
CA VAL A 453 -0.61 -11.82 -16.78
C VAL A 453 0.90 -11.67 -16.80
N PHE A 454 1.49 -10.88 -15.91
CA PHE A 454 2.93 -10.62 -15.89
C PHE A 454 3.76 -11.85 -15.53
N MET A 455 3.19 -12.77 -14.74
CA MET A 455 3.85 -14.01 -14.31
C MET A 455 3.64 -15.18 -15.28
N SER A 456 2.74 -15.04 -16.25
CA SER A 456 2.42 -16.10 -17.20
C SER A 456 3.56 -16.49 -18.15
N GLY A 457 4.59 -15.64 -18.26
CA GLY A 457 5.63 -15.74 -19.27
C GLY A 457 5.24 -15.18 -20.63
N LEU A 458 4.05 -14.58 -20.77
CA LEU A 458 3.60 -13.94 -22.01
C LEU A 458 4.32 -12.61 -22.28
N LEU A 459 4.85 -11.96 -21.24
CA LEU A 459 5.48 -10.64 -21.32
C LEU A 459 6.98 -10.70 -21.02
N GLN A 460 7.74 -9.89 -21.75
CA GLN A 460 9.15 -9.61 -21.53
C GLN A 460 9.37 -8.12 -21.22
N PRO A 461 10.22 -7.78 -20.24
CA PRO A 461 10.51 -6.39 -19.94
C PRO A 461 11.40 -5.77 -21.04
N VAL A 462 11.05 -4.56 -21.47
CA VAL A 462 11.86 -3.74 -22.38
C VAL A 462 12.57 -2.69 -21.53
N SER A 463 13.89 -2.84 -21.38
CA SER A 463 14.68 -1.99 -20.48
C SER A 463 15.11 -0.68 -21.15
N SER A 464 14.61 0.45 -20.65
CA SER A 464 15.22 1.76 -20.90
C SER A 464 16.16 2.12 -19.75
N GLN A 465 17.46 1.82 -19.93
CA GLN A 465 18.62 2.36 -19.22
C GLN A 465 18.70 2.37 -17.68
N LYS A 466 17.68 1.94 -16.90
CA LYS A 466 17.77 1.47 -15.48
C LYS A 466 16.40 1.27 -14.79
N GLU A 467 15.29 1.66 -15.42
CA GLU A 467 13.94 1.40 -14.92
C GLU A 467 13.12 0.65 -15.97
N ILE A 468 12.33 -0.35 -15.55
CA ILE A 468 11.45 -1.08 -16.44
C ILE A 468 10.22 -0.20 -16.67
N VAL A 469 10.21 0.53 -17.78
CA VAL A 469 9.10 1.44 -18.13
C VAL A 469 8.07 0.76 -19.01
N GLN A 470 8.46 -0.29 -19.75
CA GLN A 470 7.62 -0.93 -20.76
C GLN A 470 7.80 -2.45 -20.80
N TYR A 471 6.74 -3.12 -21.25
CA TYR A 471 6.70 -4.56 -21.48
C TYR A 471 6.26 -4.83 -22.91
N GLU A 472 6.71 -5.96 -23.44
CA GLU A 472 6.31 -6.44 -24.75
C GLU A 472 5.88 -7.89 -24.65
N PHE A 473 4.95 -8.31 -25.50
CA PHE A 473 4.60 -9.72 -25.59
C PHE A 473 5.75 -10.51 -26.22
N VAL A 474 5.96 -11.73 -25.76
CA VAL A 474 6.83 -12.69 -26.46
C VAL A 474 6.35 -12.81 -27.91
N GLU A 475 7.29 -12.95 -28.84
CA GLU A 475 7.01 -12.99 -30.28
C GLU A 475 5.88 -13.99 -30.62
N GLY A 476 4.89 -13.54 -31.40
CA GLY A 476 3.72 -14.34 -31.80
C GLY A 476 2.61 -14.49 -30.74
N VAL A 477 2.83 -14.09 -29.48
CA VAL A 477 1.79 -14.16 -28.43
C VAL A 477 0.71 -13.10 -28.63
N ARG A 478 1.10 -11.86 -28.96
CA ARG A 478 0.18 -10.73 -29.16
C ARG A 478 -0.91 -11.09 -30.18
N ASP A 479 -0.45 -11.57 -31.32
CA ASP A 479 -1.25 -12.06 -32.45
C ASP A 479 -2.33 -13.06 -32.03
N LEU A 480 -1.95 -14.10 -31.31
CA LEU A 480 -2.86 -15.14 -30.83
C LEU A 480 -3.89 -14.62 -29.82
N LEU A 481 -3.52 -13.59 -29.03
CA LEU A 481 -4.42 -12.97 -28.08
C LEU A 481 -5.42 -12.05 -28.79
N VAL A 482 -4.95 -11.20 -29.72
CA VAL A 482 -5.79 -10.30 -30.52
C VAL A 482 -6.85 -11.08 -31.29
N ASP A 483 -6.51 -12.23 -31.89
CA ASP A 483 -7.45 -13.10 -32.61
C ASP A 483 -8.61 -13.61 -31.74
N SER A 484 -8.49 -13.53 -30.42
CA SER A 484 -9.50 -13.96 -29.45
C SER A 484 -10.32 -12.84 -28.83
N VAL A 485 -10.03 -11.57 -29.17
CA VAL A 485 -10.73 -10.40 -28.63
C VAL A 485 -11.87 -10.00 -29.58
N PRO A 486 -13.10 -9.80 -29.07
CA PRO A 486 -14.18 -9.24 -29.88
C PRO A 486 -13.83 -7.84 -30.40
N ILE A 487 -14.16 -7.53 -31.66
CA ILE A 487 -13.91 -6.21 -32.28
C ILE A 487 -14.43 -5.03 -31.42
N PRO A 488 -15.63 -5.07 -30.81
CA PRO A 488 -16.10 -3.97 -29.96
C PRO A 488 -15.21 -3.71 -28.74
N ASP A 489 -14.57 -4.75 -28.19
CA ASP A 489 -13.64 -4.62 -27.08
C ASP A 489 -12.33 -3.97 -27.56
N VAL A 490 -11.89 -4.22 -28.80
CA VAL A 490 -10.72 -3.54 -29.39
C VAL A 490 -10.99 -2.05 -29.56
N ASP A 491 -12.13 -1.69 -30.16
CA ASP A 491 -12.54 -0.29 -30.37
C ASP A 491 -12.63 0.46 -29.03
N ALA A 492 -13.20 -0.19 -28.00
CA ALA A 492 -13.32 0.39 -26.67
C ALA A 492 -11.95 0.67 -26.02
N VAL A 493 -10.96 -0.22 -26.20
CA VAL A 493 -9.58 0.01 -25.71
C VAL A 493 -8.94 1.18 -26.44
N LEU A 494 -9.02 1.21 -27.77
CA LEU A 494 -8.43 2.28 -28.58
C LEU A 494 -9.04 3.64 -28.22
N GLU A 495 -10.36 3.71 -28.02
CA GLU A 495 -11.05 4.92 -27.60
C GLU A 495 -10.62 5.36 -26.19
N ALA A 496 -10.55 4.45 -25.21
CA ALA A 496 -10.10 4.75 -23.86
C ALA A 496 -8.67 5.31 -23.84
N VAL A 497 -7.75 4.68 -24.59
CA VAL A 497 -6.35 5.14 -24.70
C VAL A 497 -6.25 6.47 -25.45
N SER A 498 -7.07 6.69 -26.48
CA SER A 498 -7.15 7.98 -27.19
C SER A 498 -7.52 9.12 -26.26
N GLN A 499 -8.59 8.92 -25.48
CA GLN A 499 -9.05 9.91 -24.52
C GLN A 499 -8.01 10.17 -23.43
N TYR A 500 -7.30 9.13 -22.99
CA TYR A 500 -6.21 9.28 -22.04
C TYR A 500 -5.06 10.13 -22.60
N ILE A 501 -4.59 9.83 -23.82
CA ILE A 501 -3.53 10.59 -24.47
C ILE A 501 -4.01 12.05 -24.69
N ALA A 502 -5.24 12.24 -25.19
CA ALA A 502 -5.83 13.55 -25.40
C ALA A 502 -5.85 14.41 -24.13
N ARG A 503 -6.30 13.84 -23.00
CA ARG A 503 -6.29 14.50 -21.68
C ARG A 503 -4.88 14.86 -21.24
N LYS A 504 -3.91 13.95 -21.40
CA LYS A 504 -2.51 14.18 -21.03
C LYS A 504 -1.90 15.38 -21.77
N LEU A 505 -2.36 15.62 -22.98
CA LEU A 505 -1.84 16.66 -23.87
C LEU A 505 -2.70 17.93 -23.88
N GLY A 506 -3.79 17.95 -23.11
CA GLY A 506 -4.72 19.08 -23.08
C GLY A 506 -5.47 19.31 -24.40
N ILE A 507 -5.58 18.29 -25.26
CA ILE A 507 -6.28 18.37 -26.54
C ILE A 507 -7.62 17.61 -26.47
N TYR A 508 -8.60 18.09 -27.22
CA TYR A 508 -9.87 17.37 -27.40
C TYR A 508 -9.84 16.63 -28.72
N ILE A 509 -10.04 15.30 -28.67
CA ILE A 509 -10.03 14.45 -29.85
C ILE A 509 -11.30 13.59 -29.83
N LYS A 510 -11.93 13.42 -31.00
CA LYS A 510 -13.17 12.64 -31.15
C LYS A 510 -12.96 11.12 -31.25
N ASN A 511 -11.81 10.68 -31.75
CA ASN A 511 -11.42 9.27 -31.90
C ASN A 511 -9.90 9.12 -32.15
N PHE A 512 -9.35 7.91 -32.00
CA PHE A 512 -7.91 7.66 -32.20
C PHE A 512 -7.39 8.09 -33.57
N THR A 513 -8.20 7.91 -34.63
CA THR A 513 -7.81 8.32 -35.97
C THR A 513 -7.54 9.81 -36.07
N ALA A 514 -8.31 10.64 -35.35
CA ALA A 514 -8.06 12.07 -35.29
C ALA A 514 -6.81 12.43 -34.47
N LEU A 515 -6.38 11.57 -33.55
CA LEU A 515 -5.11 11.72 -32.81
C LEU A 515 -3.90 11.51 -33.74
N LEU A 516 -3.98 10.51 -34.63
CA LEU A 516 -2.90 10.17 -35.56
C LEU A 516 -2.91 10.99 -36.85
N SER A 517 -4.07 11.50 -37.27
CA SER A 517 -4.23 12.27 -38.52
C SER A 517 -4.02 13.77 -38.34
N ALA A 518 -3.99 14.25 -37.10
CA ALA A 518 -3.78 15.66 -36.84
C ALA A 518 -2.28 15.98 -36.97
N ASP A 519 -1.96 17.02 -37.76
CA ASP A 519 -0.63 17.63 -37.94
C ASP A 519 -0.13 18.31 -36.65
N PHE A 520 -0.22 17.62 -35.52
CA PHE A 520 0.37 18.08 -34.27
C PHE A 520 1.90 18.06 -34.45
N LYS A 521 2.54 19.22 -34.35
CA LYS A 521 4.00 19.32 -34.20
C LYS A 521 4.36 18.90 -32.78
N TRP A 522 4.40 17.59 -32.56
CA TRP A 522 4.81 16.99 -31.29
C TRP A 522 6.27 17.34 -31.00
N ASP A 523 6.58 17.66 -29.74
CA ASP A 523 7.97 17.68 -29.29
C ASP A 523 8.53 16.25 -29.27
N LYS A 524 9.86 16.12 -29.35
CA LYS A 524 10.55 14.81 -29.47
C LYS A 524 10.20 13.86 -28.32
N ALA A 525 9.97 14.37 -27.10
CA ALA A 525 9.62 13.53 -25.96
C ALA A 525 8.21 12.95 -26.07
N THR A 526 7.24 13.75 -26.51
CA THR A 526 5.87 13.27 -26.73
C THR A 526 5.79 12.32 -27.91
N GLN A 527 6.52 12.59 -28.99
CA GLN A 527 6.58 11.69 -30.14
C GLN A 527 7.13 10.31 -29.76
N GLN A 528 8.17 10.24 -28.92
CA GLN A 528 8.70 8.98 -28.39
C GLN A 528 7.70 8.21 -27.51
N GLN A 529 6.78 8.91 -26.84
CA GLN A 529 5.75 8.26 -26.02
C GLN A 529 4.57 7.75 -26.86
N ILE A 530 4.21 8.43 -27.95
CA ILE A 530 3.05 8.10 -28.79
C ILE A 530 3.41 7.09 -29.89
N MET A 531 4.64 7.10 -30.41
CA MET A 531 5.05 6.24 -31.52
C MET A 531 4.77 4.74 -31.29
N PRO A 532 5.04 4.16 -30.09
CA PRO A 532 4.72 2.75 -29.84
C PRO A 532 3.21 2.46 -30.00
N PHE A 533 2.34 3.40 -29.62
CA PHE A 533 0.89 3.27 -29.76
C PHE A 533 0.48 3.25 -31.23
N ALA A 534 1.04 4.15 -32.05
CA ALA A 534 0.76 4.18 -33.48
C ALA A 534 1.14 2.85 -34.15
N GLN A 535 2.35 2.34 -33.88
CA GLN A 535 2.86 1.09 -34.47
C GLN A 535 2.04 -0.14 -34.08
N ILE A 536 1.71 -0.29 -32.79
CA ILE A 536 0.91 -1.43 -32.34
C ILE A 536 -0.51 -1.33 -32.87
N THR A 537 -1.08 -0.13 -32.91
CA THR A 537 -2.43 0.05 -33.43
C THR A 537 -2.51 -0.28 -34.92
N THR A 538 -1.56 0.16 -35.75
CA THR A 538 -1.55 -0.21 -37.18
C THR A 538 -1.41 -1.72 -37.37
N GLN A 539 -0.56 -2.39 -36.59
CA GLN A 539 -0.43 -3.86 -36.61
C GLN A 539 -1.75 -4.57 -36.26
N VAL A 540 -2.44 -4.10 -35.21
CA VAL A 540 -3.73 -4.65 -34.78
C VAL A 540 -4.80 -4.42 -35.85
N LEU A 541 -4.87 -3.22 -36.41
CA LEU A 541 -5.84 -2.85 -37.46
C LEU A 541 -5.66 -3.67 -38.75
N HIS A 542 -4.42 -3.87 -39.19
CA HIS A 542 -4.11 -4.77 -40.33
C HIS A 542 -4.63 -6.18 -40.08
N ARG A 543 -4.47 -6.67 -38.84
CA ARG A 543 -4.87 -8.03 -38.45
C ARG A 543 -6.38 -8.22 -38.37
N LEU A 544 -7.13 -7.19 -37.96
CA LEU A 544 -8.60 -7.22 -37.96
C LEU A 544 -9.19 -7.30 -39.38
N GLY A 545 -8.45 -6.84 -40.39
CA GLY A 545 -8.82 -6.94 -41.79
C GLY A 545 -9.99 -6.04 -42.21
N GLY A 546 -10.39 -6.12 -43.47
CA GLY A 546 -11.50 -5.35 -44.02
C GLY A 546 -11.25 -3.84 -43.99
N GLU A 547 -12.22 -3.07 -43.48
CA GLU A 547 -12.13 -1.61 -43.37
C GLU A 547 -11.00 -1.15 -42.43
N TYR A 548 -10.65 -1.97 -41.42
CA TYR A 548 -9.55 -1.66 -40.49
C TYR A 548 -8.17 -1.74 -41.15
N ALA A 549 -7.96 -2.67 -42.09
CA ALA A 549 -6.71 -2.74 -42.85
C ALA A 549 -6.55 -1.52 -43.77
N ALA A 550 -7.63 -1.07 -44.42
CA ALA A 550 -7.63 0.15 -45.23
C ALA A 550 -7.32 1.40 -44.38
N LEU A 551 -7.82 1.44 -43.13
CA LEU A 551 -7.52 2.49 -42.17
C LEU A 551 -6.03 2.47 -41.77
N ALA A 552 -5.46 1.29 -41.52
CA ALA A 552 -4.04 1.14 -41.20
C ALA A 552 -3.13 1.65 -42.33
N GLU A 553 -3.42 1.28 -43.59
CA GLU A 553 -2.68 1.78 -44.75
C GLU A 553 -2.75 3.31 -44.90
N HIS A 554 -3.90 3.90 -44.56
CA HIS A 554 -4.07 5.35 -44.57
C HIS A 554 -3.21 6.04 -43.50
N LEU A 555 -3.19 5.49 -42.28
CA LEU A 555 -2.37 5.98 -41.17
C LEU A 555 -0.87 5.87 -41.46
N GLU A 556 -0.42 4.78 -42.08
CA GLU A 556 0.97 4.59 -42.47
C GLU A 556 1.43 5.65 -43.49
N ARG A 557 0.58 5.93 -44.51
CA ARG A 557 0.86 6.99 -45.49
C ARG A 557 0.94 8.39 -44.87
N ILE A 558 0.13 8.68 -43.85
CA ILE A 558 0.20 9.96 -43.13
C ILE A 558 1.51 10.05 -42.31
N SER A 559 1.88 8.96 -41.63
CA SER A 559 3.11 8.92 -40.84
C SER A 559 4.37 9.09 -41.69
N SER A 560 4.41 8.53 -42.90
CA SER A 560 5.56 8.63 -43.81
C SER A 560 5.75 10.06 -44.35
N HIS A 561 4.66 10.80 -44.59
CA HIS A 561 4.72 12.21 -45.02
C HIS A 561 5.16 13.16 -43.90
N SER A 562 4.88 12.82 -42.63
CA SER A 562 5.38 13.59 -41.46
C SER A 562 6.89 13.43 -41.24
N SER A 563 7.47 12.27 -41.58
CA SER A 563 8.92 12.04 -41.50
C SER A 563 9.71 12.73 -42.61
N ASP A 564 9.17 12.81 -43.84
CA ASP A 564 9.83 13.51 -44.96
C ASP A 564 9.80 15.04 -44.81
N ALA A 565 8.75 15.59 -44.18
CA ALA A 565 8.66 17.04 -43.92
C ALA A 565 9.67 17.57 -42.87
N SER A 566 10.41 16.70 -42.19
CA SER A 566 11.49 17.09 -41.26
C SER A 566 12.87 17.14 -41.90
N ILE A 567 13.02 16.80 -43.19
CA ILE A 567 14.30 16.80 -43.91
C ILE A 567 14.49 18.08 -44.75
N ASP A 568 13.45 18.85 -45.03
CA ASP A 568 13.52 20.06 -45.88
C ASP A 568 13.50 21.39 -45.10
N ILE A 569 14.29 21.50 -44.03
CA ILE A 569 14.70 22.82 -43.50
C ILE A 569 16.19 22.78 -43.16
N GLU A 570 17.03 22.76 -44.19
CA GLU A 570 18.38 23.34 -44.14
C GLU A 570 18.77 23.84 -45.55
N LEU A 571 18.50 25.12 -45.79
CA LEU A 571 19.30 26.00 -46.64
C LEU A 571 19.47 27.35 -45.93
#